data_AF-A0A6I1KP87-F1
#
_entry.id   AF-A0A6I1KP87-F1
#
_cell.length_a   1.000
_cell.length_b   1.000
_cell.length_c   1.000
_cell.angle_alpha   90.00
_cell.angle_beta   90.00
_cell.angle_gamma   90.00
#
_symmetry.space_group_name_H-M   'P 1'
#
loop_
_entity.id
_entity.type
_entity.pdbx_description
1 polymer ?
#
loop_
_entity_poly.entity_id
_entity_poly.type
_entity_poly.pdbx_seq_one_letter_code
_entity_poly.pdbx_strand_id
1 'polypeptide(L)'
;MASQDSENFVNKIWWVVGGILVGTIITGTLQFAYSWYDRYQQKKSLKSAFSGEISALLGINDQLEISKYAKECKLKIQKSGNTNLFYFPVKNNYFNVYTNYISKIGMLESDNSKDICTFYTYALSATEYLNELSENKKTRRNVKQLCEDIDDLIALLSKLDKIGKAIIKHLDES
;
A
#
# COMPACT_ATOMS: atom_id res chain seq x y z
N MET A 1 2.02 69.83 26.92
CA MET A 1 3.11 69.11 26.24
C MET A 1 3.21 67.65 26.70
N ALA A 2 3.30 67.34 27.99
CA ALA A 2 3.39 65.95 28.47
C ALA A 2 2.18 65.03 28.11
N SER A 3 0.97 65.57 28.00
CA SER A 3 -0.23 64.78 27.62
C SER A 3 -0.30 64.41 26.13
N GLN A 4 0.38 65.17 25.27
CA GLN A 4 0.34 64.97 23.82
C GLN A 4 1.35 63.90 23.36
N ASP A 5 2.47 63.79 24.07
CA ASP A 5 3.47 62.73 23.83
C ASP A 5 2.98 61.35 24.27
N SER A 6 2.19 61.26 25.36
CA SER A 6 1.61 60.00 25.81
C SER A 6 0.56 59.43 24.85
N GLU A 7 -0.30 60.27 24.27
CA GLU A 7 -1.30 59.82 23.29
C GLU A 7 -0.64 59.34 21.98
N ASN A 8 0.40 60.04 21.52
CA ASN A 8 1.18 59.64 20.35
C ASN A 8 1.90 58.30 20.55
N PHE A 9 2.36 58.01 21.77
CA PHE A 9 3.00 56.74 22.11
C PHE A 9 2.01 55.56 22.09
N VAL A 10 0.82 55.74 22.68
CA VAL A 10 -0.24 54.72 22.68
C VAL A 10 -0.72 54.41 21.26
N ASN A 11 -0.91 55.42 20.42
CA ASN A 11 -1.28 55.23 19.01
C ASN A 11 -0.23 54.44 18.22
N LYS A 12 1.07 54.72 18.44
CA LYS A 12 2.16 53.95 17.80
C LYS A 12 2.15 52.48 18.22
N ILE A 13 1.88 52.18 19.49
CA ILE A 13 1.77 50.79 19.97
C ILE A 13 0.60 50.08 19.29
N TRP A 14 -0.57 50.71 19.18
CA TRP A 14 -1.72 50.12 18.50
C TRP A 14 -1.45 49.80 17.02
N TRP A 15 -0.71 50.67 16.31
CA TRP A 15 -0.30 50.38 14.92
C TRP A 15 0.66 49.20 14.81
N VAL A 16 1.64 49.08 15.72
CA VAL A 16 2.59 47.96 15.75
C VAL A 16 1.86 46.65 16.08
N VAL A 17 1.01 46.65 17.11
CA VAL A 17 0.21 45.48 17.49
C VAL A 17 -0.75 45.10 16.37
N GLY A 18 -1.41 46.06 15.74
CA GLY A 18 -2.27 45.85 14.57
C GLY A 18 -1.51 45.22 13.40
N GLY A 19 -0.30 45.71 13.10
CA GLY A 19 0.58 45.14 12.09
C GLY A 19 0.99 43.69 12.36
N ILE A 20 1.31 43.37 13.62
CA ILE A 20 1.67 42.00 14.04
C ILE A 20 0.46 41.06 13.93
N LEU A 21 -0.73 41.50 14.33
CA LEU A 21 -1.95 40.70 14.25
C LEU A 21 -2.33 40.41 12.79
N VAL A 22 -2.30 41.43 11.93
CA VAL A 22 -2.56 41.27 10.49
C VAL A 22 -1.53 40.35 9.86
N GLY A 23 -0.24 40.54 10.16
CA GLY A 23 0.83 39.66 9.70
C GLY A 23 0.60 38.21 10.11
N THR A 24 0.24 37.97 11.37
CA THR A 24 -0.03 36.62 11.90
C THR A 24 -1.23 35.96 11.23
N ILE A 25 -2.31 36.71 10.98
CA ILE A 25 -3.50 36.20 10.28
C ILE A 25 -3.18 35.84 8.83
N ILE A 26 -2.43 36.69 8.12
CA ILE A 26 -2.02 36.44 6.73
C ILE A 26 -1.11 35.21 6.67
N THR A 27 -0.07 35.14 7.50
CA THR A 27 0.83 33.98 7.54
C THR A 27 0.08 32.71 7.94
N GLY A 28 -0.83 32.80 8.93
CA GLY A 28 -1.64 31.66 9.37
C GLY A 28 -2.55 31.11 8.28
N THR A 29 -3.23 31.98 7.54
CA THR A 29 -4.11 31.57 6.43
C THR A 29 -3.32 30.98 5.26
N LEU A 30 -2.17 31.57 4.90
CA LEU A 30 -1.29 31.03 3.86
C LEU A 30 -0.70 29.67 4.26
N GLN A 31 -0.25 29.51 5.50
CA GLN A 31 0.27 28.25 6.02
C GLN A 31 -0.79 27.15 5.99
N PHE A 32 -2.02 27.49 6.38
CA PHE A 32 -3.16 26.58 6.33
C PHE A 32 -3.48 26.15 4.89
N ALA A 33 -3.58 27.10 3.96
CA ALA A 33 -3.85 26.83 2.55
C ALA A 33 -2.76 25.93 1.93
N TYR A 34 -1.50 26.23 2.23
CA TYR A 34 -0.36 25.41 1.77
C TYR A 34 -0.42 23.99 2.35
N SER A 35 -0.63 23.84 3.66
CA SER A 35 -0.71 22.52 4.29
C SER A 35 -1.88 21.70 3.76
N TRP A 36 -3.02 22.34 3.48
CA TRP A 36 -4.17 21.67 2.90
C TRP A 36 -3.89 21.19 1.47
N TYR A 37 -3.28 22.05 0.64
CA TYR A 37 -2.89 21.69 -0.72
C TYR A 37 -1.84 20.57 -0.76
N ASP A 38 -0.83 20.65 0.10
CA ASP A 38 0.21 19.62 0.23
C ASP A 38 -0.40 18.27 0.63
N ARG A 39 -1.31 18.23 1.62
CA ARG A 39 -2.04 17.01 2.00
C ARG A 39 -2.84 16.43 0.84
N TYR A 40 -3.48 17.28 0.04
CA TYR A 40 -4.22 16.83 -1.14
C TYR A 40 -3.29 16.19 -2.18
N GLN A 41 -2.15 16.81 -2.48
CA GLN A 41 -1.17 16.25 -3.41
C GLN A 41 -0.56 14.95 -2.91
N GLN A 42 -0.26 14.87 -1.61
CA GLN A 42 0.24 13.64 -0.99
C GLN A 42 -0.78 12.51 -1.10
N LYS A 43 -2.07 12.76 -0.82
CA LYS A 43 -3.14 11.76 -1.00
C LYS A 43 -3.18 11.25 -2.45
N LYS A 44 -3.15 12.16 -3.43
CA LYS A 44 -3.19 11.81 -4.86
C LYS A 44 -1.96 10.99 -5.28
N SER A 45 -0.77 11.41 -4.88
CA SER A 45 0.47 10.69 -5.17
C SER A 45 0.47 9.29 -4.54
N LEU A 46 -0.05 9.17 -3.32
CA LEU A 46 -0.16 7.90 -2.61
C LEU A 46 -1.12 6.93 -3.30
N LYS A 47 -2.31 7.40 -3.73
CA LYS A 47 -3.26 6.60 -4.52
C LYS A 47 -2.60 6.05 -5.78
N SER A 48 -1.94 6.91 -6.55
CA SER A 48 -1.27 6.53 -7.80
C SER A 48 -0.14 5.53 -7.57
N ALA A 49 0.65 5.71 -6.52
CA ALA A 49 1.74 4.80 -6.17
C ALA A 49 1.23 3.39 -5.81
N PHE A 50 0.18 3.31 -4.99
CA PHE A 50 -0.44 2.02 -4.64
C PHE A 50 -1.13 1.36 -5.83
N SER A 51 -1.89 2.12 -6.63
CA SER A 51 -2.52 1.61 -7.86
C SER A 51 -1.46 1.02 -8.80
N GLY A 52 -0.33 1.71 -8.98
CA GLY A 52 0.80 1.24 -9.79
C GLY A 52 1.46 -0.03 -9.25
N GLU A 53 1.77 -0.11 -7.95
CA GLU A 53 2.38 -1.30 -7.37
C GLU A 53 1.43 -2.51 -7.42
N ILE A 54 0.16 -2.33 -7.06
CA ILE A 54 -0.85 -3.41 -7.12
C ILE A 54 -1.02 -3.88 -8.56
N SER A 55 -1.12 -2.97 -9.53
CA SER A 55 -1.21 -3.31 -10.96
C SER A 55 0.01 -4.11 -11.43
N ALA A 56 1.22 -3.72 -11.01
CA ALA A 56 2.44 -4.44 -11.35
C ALA A 56 2.47 -5.85 -10.72
N LEU A 57 2.03 -5.99 -9.47
CA LEU A 57 1.93 -7.29 -8.80
C LEU A 57 0.95 -8.24 -9.51
N LEU A 58 -0.22 -7.73 -9.90
CA LEU A 58 -1.19 -8.49 -10.69
C LEU A 58 -0.62 -8.87 -12.07
N GLY A 59 0.04 -7.93 -12.74
CA GLY A 59 0.71 -8.18 -14.02
C GLY A 59 1.79 -9.25 -13.94
N ILE A 60 2.55 -9.32 -12.83
CA ILE A 60 3.52 -10.39 -12.59
C ILE A 60 2.83 -11.75 -12.45
N ASN A 61 1.74 -11.80 -11.66
CA ASN A 61 0.97 -13.04 -11.49
C ASN A 61 0.41 -13.56 -12.82
N ASP A 62 -0.09 -12.66 -13.66
CA ASP A 62 -0.63 -12.98 -14.99
C ASP A 62 0.48 -13.43 -15.94
N GLN A 63 1.61 -12.69 -15.99
CA GLN A 63 2.72 -13.01 -16.89
C GLN A 63 3.42 -14.32 -16.54
N LEU A 64 3.56 -14.63 -15.25
CA LEU A 64 4.19 -15.87 -14.79
C LEU A 64 3.22 -17.07 -14.80
N GLU A 65 1.94 -16.84 -15.11
CA GLU A 65 0.87 -17.84 -15.12
C GLU A 65 0.91 -18.76 -13.88
N ILE A 66 1.19 -18.19 -12.69
CA ILE A 66 1.54 -18.96 -11.48
C ILE A 66 0.47 -20.02 -11.16
N SER A 67 -0.80 -19.65 -11.31
CA SER A 67 -1.93 -20.56 -11.11
C SER A 67 -1.93 -21.76 -12.08
N LYS A 68 -1.52 -21.56 -13.33
CA LYS A 68 -1.43 -22.63 -14.33
C LYS A 68 -0.22 -23.52 -14.03
N TYR A 69 0.94 -22.92 -13.75
CA TYR A 69 2.13 -23.66 -13.34
C TYR A 69 1.85 -24.54 -12.12
N ALA A 70 1.18 -23.99 -11.10
CA ALA A 70 0.80 -24.72 -9.90
C ALA A 70 -0.12 -25.91 -10.20
N LYS A 71 -1.13 -25.74 -11.08
CA LYS A 71 -2.00 -26.84 -11.54
C LYS A 71 -1.21 -27.93 -12.28
N GLU A 72 -0.28 -27.54 -13.15
CA GLU A 72 0.56 -28.50 -13.88
C GLU A 72 1.47 -29.29 -12.94
N CYS A 73 2.10 -28.63 -11.98
CA CYS A 73 2.90 -29.29 -10.95
C CYS A 73 2.05 -30.26 -10.13
N LYS A 74 0.84 -29.86 -9.69
CA LYS A 74 -0.09 -30.74 -8.98
C LYS A 74 -0.37 -32.01 -9.76
N LEU A 75 -0.71 -31.90 -11.05
CA LEU A 75 -0.97 -33.06 -11.92
C LEU A 75 0.25 -33.98 -12.04
N LYS A 76 1.46 -33.42 -12.14
CA LYS A 76 2.70 -34.20 -12.22
C LYS A 76 3.02 -34.90 -10.89
N ILE A 77 2.81 -34.23 -9.76
CA ILE A 77 2.99 -34.79 -8.41
C ILE A 77 2.02 -35.95 -8.19
N GLN A 78 0.73 -35.78 -8.56
CA GLN A 78 -0.28 -36.84 -8.43
C GLN A 78 0.05 -38.08 -9.28
N LYS A 79 0.62 -37.89 -10.48
CA LYS A 79 0.99 -39.00 -11.37
C LYS A 79 2.28 -39.71 -10.97
N SER A 80 3.29 -38.95 -10.51
CA SER A 80 4.64 -39.49 -10.26
C SER A 80 4.88 -39.87 -8.79
N GLY A 81 4.06 -39.35 -7.87
CA GLY A 81 4.31 -39.42 -6.43
C GLY A 81 5.52 -38.58 -5.97
N ASN A 82 6.20 -37.88 -6.88
CA ASN A 82 7.39 -37.10 -6.57
C ASN A 82 7.01 -35.68 -6.15
N THR A 83 7.29 -35.36 -4.89
CA THR A 83 6.99 -34.06 -4.27
C THR A 83 8.01 -32.97 -4.62
N ASN A 84 9.15 -33.31 -5.23
CA ASN A 84 10.21 -32.35 -5.59
C ASN A 84 9.96 -31.62 -6.92
N LEU A 85 8.74 -31.68 -7.46
CA LEU A 85 8.39 -31.12 -8.78
C LEU A 85 7.82 -29.69 -8.71
N PHE A 86 7.77 -29.09 -7.52
CA PHE A 86 7.29 -27.72 -7.33
C PHE A 86 8.45 -26.83 -6.87
N TYR A 87 8.86 -25.89 -7.73
CA TYR A 87 9.85 -24.87 -7.38
C TYR A 87 9.44 -23.53 -8.00
N PHE A 88 9.36 -22.49 -7.18
CA PHE A 88 9.06 -21.15 -7.65
C PHE A 88 10.04 -20.15 -7.00
N PRO A 89 10.88 -19.46 -7.77
CA PRO A 89 11.81 -18.48 -7.23
C PRO A 89 11.06 -17.19 -6.91
N VAL A 90 10.82 -16.91 -5.62
CA VAL A 90 10.29 -15.62 -5.18
C VAL A 90 11.45 -14.66 -4.89
N LYS A 91 11.38 -13.43 -5.40
CA LYS A 91 12.32 -12.36 -5.04
C LYS A 91 11.71 -11.47 -3.95
N ASN A 92 12.53 -10.95 -3.04
CA ASN A 92 12.03 -10.28 -1.83
C ASN A 92 11.66 -8.78 -1.99
N ASN A 93 11.66 -8.22 -3.20
CA ASN A 93 11.54 -6.76 -3.39
C ASN A 93 10.34 -6.33 -4.25
N TYR A 94 9.18 -6.96 -4.07
CA TYR A 94 7.96 -6.63 -4.82
C TYR A 94 7.06 -5.59 -4.13
N PHE A 95 7.29 -5.28 -2.85
CA PHE A 95 6.38 -4.48 -2.00
C PHE A 95 7.01 -3.14 -1.54
N ASN A 96 7.75 -2.48 -2.44
CA ASN A 96 8.56 -1.31 -2.10
C ASN A 96 7.70 -0.08 -1.74
N VAL A 97 6.63 0.20 -2.49
CA VAL A 97 5.67 1.27 -2.21
C VAL A 97 4.99 1.01 -0.88
N TYR A 98 4.44 -0.18 -0.67
CA TYR A 98 3.79 -0.51 0.60
C TYR A 98 4.72 -0.32 1.80
N THR A 99 5.93 -0.87 1.73
CA THR A 99 6.90 -0.78 2.84
C THR A 99 7.27 0.68 3.15
N ASN A 100 7.48 1.51 2.12
CA ASN A 100 7.89 2.90 2.31
C ASN A 100 6.75 3.83 2.74
N TYR A 101 5.49 3.47 2.43
CA TYR A 101 4.35 4.37 2.59
C TYR A 101 3.23 3.87 3.48
N ILE A 102 3.37 2.69 4.11
CA ILE A 102 2.36 2.14 5.05
C ILE A 102 2.01 3.12 6.18
N SER A 103 2.98 3.88 6.68
CA SER A 103 2.77 4.90 7.74
C SER A 103 1.83 6.04 7.31
N LYS A 104 1.65 6.23 6.00
CA LYS A 104 0.79 7.28 5.41
C LYS A 104 -0.54 6.73 4.90
N ILE A 105 -0.80 5.44 5.03
CA ILE A 105 -2.01 4.80 4.47
C ILE A 105 -3.31 5.39 5.05
N GLY A 106 -3.28 5.91 6.27
CA GLY A 106 -4.42 6.58 6.91
C GLY A 106 -4.78 7.94 6.29
N MET A 107 -4.01 8.45 5.33
CA MET A 107 -4.38 9.63 4.54
C MET A 107 -5.39 9.31 3.43
N LEU A 108 -5.54 8.02 3.09
CA LEU A 108 -6.56 7.57 2.15
C LEU A 108 -7.93 7.47 2.84
N GLU A 109 -8.98 7.31 2.03
CA GLU A 109 -10.30 6.99 2.58
C GLU A 109 -10.27 5.64 3.30
N SER A 110 -11.04 5.52 4.39
CA SER A 110 -11.04 4.37 5.29
C SER A 110 -11.14 3.03 4.55
N ASP A 111 -12.02 2.95 3.55
CA ASP A 111 -12.23 1.72 2.78
C ASP A 111 -11.01 1.37 1.93
N ASN A 112 -10.39 2.36 1.27
CA ASN A 112 -9.17 2.17 0.49
C ASN A 112 -8.00 1.71 1.38
N SER A 113 -7.83 2.32 2.56
CA SER A 113 -6.78 1.92 3.51
C SER A 113 -6.95 0.47 3.97
N LYS A 114 -8.19 0.07 4.28
CA LYS A 114 -8.53 -1.28 4.71
C LYS A 114 -8.25 -2.31 3.61
N ASP A 115 -8.69 -2.02 2.39
CA ASP A 115 -8.54 -2.94 1.27
C ASP A 115 -7.07 -3.10 0.87
N ILE A 116 -6.30 -2.01 0.84
CA ILE A 116 -4.85 -2.06 0.59
C ILE A 116 -4.15 -2.90 1.66
N CYS A 117 -4.38 -2.65 2.95
CA CYS A 117 -3.80 -3.48 4.02
C CYS A 117 -4.17 -4.97 3.86
N THR A 118 -5.43 -5.24 3.52
CA THR A 118 -5.93 -6.60 3.30
C THR A 118 -5.21 -7.27 2.13
N PHE A 119 -5.06 -6.57 1.00
CA PHE A 119 -4.36 -7.06 -0.17
C PHE A 119 -2.91 -7.42 0.15
N TYR A 120 -2.13 -6.51 0.73
CA TYR A 120 -0.72 -6.76 1.03
C TYR A 120 -0.53 -7.84 2.10
N THR A 121 -1.44 -7.97 3.06
CA THR A 121 -1.43 -9.09 4.02
C THR A 121 -1.54 -10.43 3.28
N TYR A 122 -2.53 -10.58 2.39
CA TYR A 122 -2.65 -11.81 1.60
C TYR A 122 -1.48 -12.03 0.65
N ALA A 123 -0.90 -10.97 0.07
CA ALA A 123 0.21 -11.07 -0.87
C ALA A 123 1.51 -11.52 -0.17
N LEU A 124 1.74 -11.02 1.04
CA LEU A 124 2.83 -11.46 1.90
C LEU A 124 2.63 -12.93 2.31
N SER A 125 1.44 -13.31 2.76
CA SER A 125 1.15 -14.71 3.09
C SER A 125 1.32 -15.64 1.89
N ALA A 126 0.92 -15.23 0.69
CA ALA A 126 1.14 -16.00 -0.54
C ALA A 126 2.65 -16.17 -0.86
N THR A 127 3.43 -15.11 -0.66
CA THR A 127 4.89 -15.14 -0.82
C THR A 127 5.56 -16.08 0.17
N GLU A 128 5.17 -16.00 1.45
CA GLU A 128 5.64 -16.93 2.49
C GLU A 128 5.30 -18.37 2.13
N TYR A 129 4.07 -18.61 1.65
CA TYR A 129 3.61 -19.93 1.24
C TYR A 129 4.43 -20.51 0.06
N LEU A 130 4.71 -19.68 -0.94
CA LEU A 130 5.57 -20.04 -2.08
C LEU A 130 7.00 -20.34 -1.62
N ASN A 131 7.55 -19.56 -0.71
CA ASN A 131 8.88 -19.80 -0.14
C ASN A 131 8.93 -21.11 0.65
N GLU A 132 7.92 -21.39 1.49
CA GLU A 132 7.81 -22.65 2.22
C GLU A 132 7.72 -23.87 1.29
N LEU A 133 7.00 -23.74 0.17
CA LEU A 133 6.89 -24.78 -0.85
C LEU A 133 8.22 -24.97 -1.61
N SER A 134 8.92 -23.88 -1.90
CA SER A 134 10.17 -23.85 -2.67
C SER A 134 11.38 -24.39 -1.89
N GLU A 135 11.52 -24.01 -0.62
CA GLU A 135 12.69 -24.35 0.20
C GLU A 135 12.70 -25.81 0.68
N ASN A 136 11.70 -26.63 0.30
CA ASN A 136 11.59 -28.04 0.67
C ASN A 136 11.71 -28.30 2.20
N LYS A 137 11.50 -27.26 3.02
CA LYS A 137 11.64 -27.26 4.49
C LYS A 137 10.63 -28.19 5.16
N LYS A 138 9.63 -28.68 4.42
CA LYS A 138 8.67 -29.70 4.84
C LYS A 138 8.95 -31.02 4.14
N THR A 139 10.08 -31.64 4.46
CA THR A 139 10.60 -32.91 3.92
C THR A 139 9.73 -34.15 4.22
N ARG A 140 8.46 -33.99 4.63
CA ARG A 140 7.52 -35.07 4.98
C ARG A 140 6.06 -34.82 4.59
N ARG A 141 5.76 -33.91 3.65
CA ARG A 141 4.39 -33.81 3.15
C ARG A 141 4.07 -35.03 2.30
N ASN A 142 2.97 -35.71 2.61
CA ASN A 142 2.43 -36.71 1.69
C ASN A 142 1.88 -36.00 0.43
N VAL A 143 1.74 -36.74 -0.66
CA VAL A 143 1.24 -36.22 -1.94
C VAL A 143 -0.09 -35.48 -1.80
N LYS A 144 -0.98 -36.00 -0.93
CA LYS A 144 -2.30 -35.40 -0.68
C LYS A 144 -2.19 -34.00 -0.10
N GLN A 145 -1.40 -33.84 0.96
CA GLN A 145 -1.21 -32.55 1.64
C GLN A 145 -0.55 -31.53 0.71
N LEU A 146 0.43 -31.93 -0.09
CA LEU A 146 1.04 -31.02 -1.07
C LEU A 146 0.03 -30.58 -2.15
N CYS A 147 -0.89 -31.45 -2.55
CA CYS A 147 -1.94 -31.10 -3.50
C CYS A 147 -2.96 -30.13 -2.90
N GLU A 148 -3.35 -30.33 -1.64
CA GLU A 148 -4.22 -29.41 -0.88
C GLU A 148 -3.55 -28.05 -0.73
N ASP A 149 -2.27 -28.04 -0.37
CA ASP A 149 -1.49 -26.80 -0.24
C ASP A 149 -1.46 -26.02 -1.57
N ILE A 150 -1.26 -26.71 -2.71
CA ILE A 150 -1.29 -26.08 -4.03
C ILE A 150 -2.67 -25.50 -4.35
N ASP A 151 -3.76 -26.18 -3.97
CA ASP A 151 -5.11 -25.67 -4.19
C ASP A 151 -5.37 -24.40 -3.37
N ASP A 152 -4.93 -24.37 -2.12
CA ASP A 152 -5.03 -23.20 -1.24
C ASP A 152 -4.25 -22.01 -1.80
N LEU A 153 -3.04 -22.25 -2.34
CA LEU A 153 -2.27 -21.22 -3.03
C LEU A 153 -3.02 -20.66 -4.25
N ILE A 154 -3.60 -21.51 -5.09
CA ILE A 154 -4.38 -21.09 -6.26
C ILE A 154 -5.59 -20.25 -5.82
N ALA A 155 -6.30 -20.67 -4.78
CA ALA A 155 -7.43 -19.95 -4.23
C ALA A 155 -7.01 -18.57 -3.69
N LEU A 156 -5.87 -18.52 -3.00
CA LEU A 156 -5.28 -17.29 -2.47
C LEU A 156 -4.89 -16.30 -3.58
N LEU A 157 -4.23 -16.78 -4.65
CA LEU A 157 -3.88 -15.97 -5.82
C LEU A 157 -5.13 -15.43 -6.53
N SER A 158 -6.19 -16.24 -6.67
CA SER A 158 -7.45 -15.78 -7.24
C SER A 158 -8.13 -14.73 -6.38
N LYS A 159 -8.05 -14.85 -5.05
CA LYS A 159 -8.56 -13.85 -4.11
C LYS A 159 -7.78 -12.53 -4.22
N LEU A 160 -6.46 -12.61 -4.33
CA LEU A 160 -5.59 -11.45 -4.53
C LEU A 160 -5.93 -10.71 -5.83
N ASP A 161 -6.13 -11.43 -6.92
CA ASP A 161 -6.53 -10.83 -8.21
C ASP A 161 -7.84 -10.03 -8.10
N LYS A 162 -8.86 -10.61 -7.44
CA LYS A 162 -10.14 -9.94 -7.23
C LYS A 162 -10.01 -8.68 -6.37
N ILE A 163 -9.31 -8.78 -5.24
CA ILE A 163 -9.13 -7.65 -4.33
C ILE A 163 -8.31 -6.55 -5.00
N GLY A 164 -7.20 -6.89 -5.66
CA GLY A 164 -6.34 -5.92 -6.33
C GLY A 164 -7.07 -5.16 -7.43
N LYS A 165 -7.86 -5.85 -8.28
CA LYS A 165 -8.69 -5.21 -9.31
C LYS A 165 -9.74 -4.26 -8.73
N ALA A 166 -10.37 -4.65 -7.62
CA ALA A 166 -11.33 -3.78 -6.93
C ALA A 166 -10.66 -2.51 -6.37
N ILE A 167 -9.49 -2.66 -5.75
CA ILE A 167 -8.71 -1.52 -5.23
C ILE A 167 -8.32 -0.56 -6.34
N ILE A 168 -7.75 -1.06 -7.46
CA ILE A 168 -7.35 -0.22 -8.59
C ILE A 168 -8.54 0.58 -9.09
N LYS A 169 -9.68 -0.08 -9.29
CA LYS A 169 -10.91 0.59 -9.71
C LYS A 169 -11.33 1.70 -8.75
N HIS A 170 -11.35 1.43 -7.44
CA HIS A 170 -11.72 2.44 -6.44
C HIS A 170 -10.71 3.60 -6.36
N LEU A 171 -9.42 3.32 -6.51
CA LEU A 171 -8.37 4.33 -6.46
C LEU A 171 -8.38 5.24 -7.69
N ASP A 172 -8.73 4.71 -8.86
CA ASP A 172 -8.78 5.47 -10.11
C ASP A 172 -10.09 6.28 -10.25
N GLU A 173 -11.18 5.83 -9.62
CA GLU A 173 -12.49 6.52 -9.63
C GLU A 173 -12.63 7.60 -8.54
N SER A 174 -11.70 7.70 -7.58
CA SER A 174 -11.76 8.60 -6.40
C SER A 174 -10.73 9.72 -6.38
#